data_AF-J6HZ94-F1
#
_entry.id   AF-J6HZ94-F1
#
_cell.length_a   1.000
_cell.length_b   1.000
_cell.length_c   1.000
_cell.angle_alpha   90.00
_cell.angle_beta   90.00
_cell.angle_gamma   90.00
#
_symmetry.space_group_name_H-M   'P 1'
#
loop_
_entity.id
_entity.type
_entity.pdbx_description
1 polymer ?
#
loop_
_entity_poly.entity_id
_entity_poly.type
_entity_poly.pdbx_seq_one_letter_code
_entity_poly.pdbx_strand_id
1 'polypeptide(L)' 'MELMKRYEVFKSKVVRRREEFRRLMKYIEQETAYLTAPASTRYHLCRERGLLEHSVNVAEHLLRIQGSSRP' A
#
# COMPACT_ATOMS: atom_id res chain seq x y z
N MET A 1 8.46 -11.95 2.43
CA MET A 1 9.09 -10.83 3.17
C MET A 1 9.22 -9.55 2.33
N GLU A 2 9.36 -9.64 1.01
CA GLU A 2 9.58 -8.47 0.13
C GLU A 2 8.41 -7.47 0.09
N LEU A 3 7.15 -7.94 0.10
CA LEU A 3 5.97 -7.08 0.03
C LEU A 3 5.85 -6.12 1.23
N MET A 4 6.02 -6.62 2.46
CA MET A 4 5.97 -5.78 3.67
C MET A 4 7.11 -4.76 3.70
N LYS A 5 8.29 -5.11 3.19
CA LYS A 5 9.41 -4.18 3.06
C LYS A 5 9.07 -3.03 2.10
N ARG A 6 8.49 -3.34 0.93
CA ARG A 6 8.02 -2.31 -0.04
C ARG A 6 6.94 -1.42 0.57
N TYR A 7 6.00 -2.02 1.30
CA TYR A 7 4.94 -1.29 1.99
C TYR A 7 5.49 -0.28 3.01
N GLU A 8 6.44 -0.69 3.87
CA GLU A 8 7.07 0.22 4.83
C GLU A 8 7.88 1.33 4.15
N VAL A 9 8.58 1.01 3.05
CA VAL A 9 9.28 2.02 2.23
C VAL A 9 8.31 3.06 1.67
N PHE A 10 7.10 2.66 1.25
CA PHE A 10 6.10 3.62 0.77
C PHE A 10 5.48 4.44 1.89
N LYS A 11 5.19 3.83 3.05
CA LYS A 11 4.74 4.57 4.24
C LYS A 11 5.75 5.63 4.67
N SER A 12 7.04 5.32 4.61
CA SER A 12 8.09 6.28 5.01
C SER A 12 8.23 7.48 4.07
N LYS A 13 7.67 7.45 2.85
CA LYS A 13 7.67 8.59 1.92
C LYS A 13 6.67 9.68 2.32
N VAL A 14 5.72 9.39 3.22
CA VAL A 14 4.75 10.37 3.70
C VAL A 14 5.38 11.26 4.77
N VAL A 15 5.90 12.41 4.35
CA VAL A 15 6.52 13.40 5.23
C VAL A 15 5.51 14.45 5.72
N ARG A 16 4.63 14.93 4.82
CA ARG A 16 3.56 15.88 5.17
C ARG A 16 2.40 15.12 5.80
N ARG A 17 1.82 15.68 6.88
CA ARG A 17 0.68 15.07 7.62
C ARG A 17 1.00 13.67 8.18
N ARG A 18 2.25 13.47 8.61
CA ARG A 18 2.77 12.19 9.10
C ARG A 18 1.94 11.63 10.27
N GLU A 19 1.50 12.48 11.18
CA GLU A 19 0.73 12.04 12.35
C GLU A 19 -0.69 11.62 11.99
N GLU A 20 -1.37 12.35 11.10
CA GLU A 20 -2.68 11.95 10.60
C GLU A 20 -2.58 10.66 9.78
N PHE A 21 -1.55 10.55 8.94
CA PHE A 21 -1.27 9.33 8.18
C PHE A 21 -1.01 8.14 9.12
N ARG A 22 -0.19 8.31 10.17
CA ARG A 22 0.08 7.26 11.15
C ARG A 22 -1.20 6.79 11.85
N ARG A 23 -2.12 7.70 12.21
CA ARG A 23 -3.42 7.33 12.79
C ARG A 23 -4.29 6.56 11.80
N LEU A 24 -4.34 7.00 10.54
CA LEU A 24 -5.05 6.30 9.48
C LEU A 24 -4.49 4.88 9.27
N MET A 25 -3.16 4.76 9.18
CA MET A 25 -2.51 3.46 8.98
C MET A 25 -2.74 2.53 10.17
N LYS A 26 -2.74 3.06 11.40
CA LYS A 26 -3.11 2.27 12.58
C LYS A 26 -4.52 1.69 12.44
N TYR A 27 -5.50 2.50 12.05
CA TYR A 27 -6.86 2.03 11.81
C TYR A 27 -6.91 0.98 10.70
N ILE A 28 -6.30 1.24 9.55
CA ILE A 28 -6.27 0.32 8.41
C ILE A 28 -5.61 -1.02 8.78
N GLU A 29 -4.49 -1.00 9.49
CA GLU A 29 -3.71 -2.19 9.82
C GLU A 29 -4.28 -3.01 10.98
N GLN A 30 -4.97 -2.36 11.94
CA GLN A 30 -5.43 -3.01 13.18
C GLN A 30 -6.93 -3.27 13.22
N GLU A 31 -7.73 -2.38 12.60
CA GLU A 31 -9.19 -2.41 12.70
C GLU A 31 -9.86 -2.92 11.41
N THR A 32 -9.07 -3.25 10.38
CA THR A 32 -9.58 -3.76 9.10
C THR A 32 -8.81 -4.99 8.64
N ALA A 33 -9.37 -5.73 7.68
CA ALA A 33 -8.72 -6.89 7.08
C ALA A 33 -7.66 -6.52 6.02
N TYR A 34 -7.25 -5.26 5.88
CA TYR A 34 -6.41 -4.78 4.78
C TYR A 34 -5.14 -5.62 4.50
N LEU A 35 -4.48 -6.09 5.56
CA LEU A 35 -3.24 -6.86 5.45
C LEU A 35 -3.44 -8.31 4.99
N THR A 36 -4.65 -8.87 5.15
CA THR A 36 -4.94 -10.28 4.86
C THR A 36 -5.99 -10.45 3.76
N ALA A 37 -6.80 -9.42 3.47
CA ALA A 37 -7.88 -9.47 2.50
C ALA A 37 -7.38 -9.75 1.07
N PRO A 38 -8.17 -10.49 0.27
CA PRO A 38 -7.91 -10.61 -1.16
C PRO A 38 -8.20 -9.29 -1.88
N ALA A 39 -7.53 -9.03 -3.01
CA ALA A 39 -7.82 -7.84 -3.82
C ALA A 39 -9.17 -7.93 -4.52
N SER A 40 -9.61 -9.16 -4.79
CA SER A 40 -10.86 -9.47 -5.46
C SER A 40 -11.39 -10.81 -4.96
N THR A 41 -12.70 -10.99 -4.99
CA THR A 41 -13.35 -12.27 -4.67
C THR A 41 -13.36 -13.26 -5.85
N ARG A 42 -12.97 -12.81 -7.06
CA ARG A 42 -13.04 -13.62 -8.30
C ARG A 42 -11.90 -13.38 -9.29
N TYR A 43 -11.23 -12.23 -9.23
CA TYR A 43 -10.21 -11.82 -10.21
C TYR A 43 -8.78 -11.93 -9.65
N HIS A 44 -7.84 -11.21 -10.26
CA HIS A 44 -6.43 -11.19 -9.88
C HIS A 44 -6.24 -10.90 -8.39
N LEU A 45 -5.25 -11.59 -7.80
CA LEU A 45 -4.92 -11.50 -6.38
C LEU A 45 -6.10 -11.85 -5.45
N CYS A 46 -6.95 -12.80 -5.87
CA CYS A 46 -7.93 -13.50 -5.02
C CYS A 46 -7.23 -14.49 -4.07
N ARG A 47 -6.29 -13.99 -3.27
CA ARG A 47 -5.52 -14.74 -2.28
C ARG A 47 -5.25 -13.86 -1.07
N GLU A 48 -4.85 -14.46 0.05
CA GLU A 48 -4.45 -13.70 1.24
C GLU A 48 -3.41 -12.63 0.87
N ARG A 49 -3.57 -11.43 1.42
CA ARG A 49 -2.71 -10.25 1.19
C ARG A 49 -2.78 -9.68 -0.21
N GLY A 50 -3.71 -10.16 -1.04
CA GLY A 50 -3.88 -9.67 -2.40
C GLY A 50 -4.19 -8.18 -2.46
N LEU A 51 -5.01 -7.66 -1.53
CA LEU A 51 -5.34 -6.24 -1.48
C LEU A 51 -4.11 -5.37 -1.19
N LEU A 52 -3.27 -5.80 -0.25
CA LEU A 52 -2.01 -5.16 0.07
C LEU A 52 -1.07 -5.15 -1.14
N GLU A 53 -0.89 -6.30 -1.79
CA GLU A 53 -0.05 -6.42 -2.98
C GLU A 53 -0.52 -5.51 -4.11
N HIS A 54 -1.83 -5.50 -4.38
CA HIS A 54 -2.43 -4.62 -5.37
C HIS A 54 -2.15 -3.13 -5.06
N SER A 55 -2.38 -2.72 -3.81
CA SER A 55 -2.17 -1.34 -3.38
C SER A 55 -0.72 -0.88 -3.53
N VAL A 56 0.23 -1.73 -3.13
CA VAL A 56 1.68 -1.47 -3.24
C VAL A 56 2.07 -1.35 -4.72
N ASN A 57 1.56 -2.21 -5.60
CA ASN A 57 1.83 -2.14 -7.02
C ASN A 57 1.29 -0.83 -7.63
N VAL A 58 0.06 -0.43 -7.29
CA VAL A 58 -0.52 0.85 -7.74
C VAL A 58 0.34 2.04 -7.28
N ALA A 59 0.71 2.08 -6.00
CA ALA A 59 1.56 3.15 -5.45
C ALA A 59 2.91 3.22 -6.18
N GLU A 60 3.53 2.07 -6.46
CA GLU A 60 4.77 2.01 -7.22
C GLU A 60 4.62 2.56 -8.64
N HIS A 61 3.58 2.14 -9.37
CA HIS A 61 3.33 2.64 -10.73
C HIS A 61 3.08 4.14 -10.75
N LEU A 62 2.31 4.68 -9.81
CA LEU A 62 2.07 6.11 -9.69
C LEU A 62 3.36 6.89 -9.42
N LEU A 63 4.20 6.41 -8.50
CA LEU A 63 5.48 7.04 -8.19
C LEU A 63 6.47 6.96 -9.36
N ARG A 64 6.46 5.86 -10.13
CA ARG A 64 7.26 5.74 -11.37
C ARG A 64 6.80 6.77 -12.40
N ILE A 65 5.50 6.89 -12.64
CA ILE A 65 4.94 7.87 -13.59
C ILE A 65 5.28 9.31 -13.15
N GLN A 66 5.13 9.60 -11.85
CA GLN A 66 5.47 10.92 -11.29
C GLN A 66 6.98 11.23 -11.37
N GLY A 67 7.82 10.21 -11.17
CA GLY A 67 9.28 10.34 -11.32
C GLY A 67 9.69 10.58 -12.77
N SER A 68 9.03 9.92 -13.73
CA SER A 68 9.27 10.09 -15.17
C SER A 68 8.74 11.41 -15.74
N SER A 69 7.89 12.13 -14.99
CA SER A 69 7.31 13.42 -15.41
C SER A 69 7.99 14.65 -14.80
N ARG A 70 9.10 14.48 -14.07
CA ARG A 70 9.99 15.59 -13.69
C ARG A 70 11.17 15.63 -14.67
N PRO A 71 11.39 16.75 -15.39
CA PRO A 71 12.57 16.91 -16.25
C PRO A 71 13.87 16.86 -15.44
#